data_AF-A0A2G5M356-F1
#
_entry.id   AF-A0A2G5M356-F1
#
_cell.length_a   1.000
_cell.length_b   1.000
_cell.length_c   1.000
_cell.angle_alpha   90.00
_cell.angle_beta   90.00
_cell.angle_gamma   90.00
#
_symmetry.space_group_name_H-M   'P 1'
#
loop_
_entity.id
_entity.type
_entity.pdbx_description
1 polymer ?
#
loop_
_entity_poly.entity_id
_entity_poly.type
_entity_poly.pdbx_seq_one_letter_code
_entity_poly.pdbx_strand_id
1 'polypeptide(L)'
;PKELHEVVQKLDEKVEEFDKKIKESAQVEERKQLRSERKGPKQYLKQFKDFLARKQKYQNDMSIFGERNSYSKTDQDATFMRMKDDYMKNGQLKAGYNVQIATEGQYTL
;
A
#
# COMPACT_ATOMS: atom_id res chain seq x y z
N PRO A 1 -3.94 -14.43 -4.37
CA PRO A 1 -4.08 -13.06 -4.95
C PRO A 1 -5.02 -13.02 -6.16
N LYS A 2 -4.95 -14.03 -7.04
CA LYS A 2 -5.74 -14.14 -8.27
C LYS A 2 -7.25 -14.06 -8.02
N GLU A 3 -7.77 -14.82 -7.05
CA GLU A 3 -9.20 -14.82 -6.69
C GLU A 3 -9.73 -13.44 -6.28
N LEU A 4 -8.99 -12.71 -5.42
CA LEU A 4 -9.36 -11.35 -5.02
C LEU A 4 -9.32 -10.38 -6.20
N HIS A 5 -8.40 -10.58 -7.14
CA HIS A 5 -8.28 -9.77 -8.34
C HIS A 5 -9.48 -9.98 -9.28
N GLU A 6 -9.90 -11.23 -9.47
CA GLU A 6 -11.10 -11.59 -10.25
C GLU A 6 -12.37 -10.98 -9.64
N VAL A 7 -12.50 -11.02 -8.30
CA VAL A 7 -13.64 -10.40 -7.61
C VAL A 7 -13.64 -8.88 -7.79
N VAL A 8 -12.47 -8.23 -7.68
CA VAL A 8 -12.36 -6.79 -7.92
C VAL A 8 -12.73 -6.43 -9.35
N GLN A 9 -12.27 -7.18 -10.35
CA GLN A 9 -12.59 -6.95 -11.76
C GLN A 9 -14.10 -7.05 -12.02
N LYS A 10 -14.75 -8.13 -11.57
CA LYS A 10 -16.20 -8.31 -11.72
C LYS A 10 -17.00 -7.20 -11.03
N LEU A 11 -16.53 -6.69 -9.90
CA LEU A 11 -17.17 -5.58 -9.20
C LEU A 11 -16.95 -4.24 -9.93
N ASP A 12 -15.77 -4.00 -10.49
CA ASP A 12 -15.48 -2.81 -11.31
C ASP A 12 -16.39 -2.78 -12.54
N GLU A 13 -16.46 -3.89 -13.29
CA GLU A 13 -17.33 -4.04 -14.47
C GLU A 13 -18.80 -3.74 -14.13
N LYS A 14 -19.33 -4.33 -13.05
CA LYS A 14 -20.70 -4.04 -12.59
C LYS A 14 -20.91 -2.57 -12.25
N VAL A 15 -19.95 -1.92 -11.59
CA VAL A 15 -20.06 -0.49 -11.24
C VAL A 15 -20.02 0.38 -12.50
N GLU A 16 -19.18 0.04 -13.47
CA GLU A 16 -19.12 0.72 -14.77
C GLU A 16 -20.42 0.56 -15.57
N GLU A 17 -21.04 -0.61 -15.55
CA GLU A 17 -22.36 -0.83 -16.15
C GLU A 17 -23.43 0.08 -15.55
N PHE A 18 -23.47 0.20 -14.20
CA PHE A 18 -24.38 1.14 -13.54
C PHE A 18 -24.07 2.59 -13.92
N ASP A 19 -22.79 2.95 -14.04
CA ASP A 19 -22.40 4.31 -14.45
C ASP A 19 -22.81 4.64 -15.89
N LYS A 20 -22.75 3.66 -16.81
CA LYS A 20 -23.27 3.80 -18.18
C LYS A 20 -24.79 3.98 -18.17
N LYS A 21 -25.52 3.09 -17.48
CA LYS A 21 -26.99 3.17 -17.35
C LYS A 21 -27.46 4.52 -16.77
N ILE A 22 -26.75 5.04 -15.76
CA ILE A 22 -27.05 6.36 -15.17
C ILE A 22 -26.84 7.51 -16.17
N LYS A 23 -25.83 7.43 -17.03
CA LYS A 23 -25.56 8.45 -18.07
C LYS A 23 -26.61 8.44 -19.17
N GLU A 24 -27.07 7.25 -19.57
CA GLU A 24 -28.05 7.06 -20.64
C GLU A 24 -29.48 7.39 -20.21
N SER A 25 -29.82 7.19 -18.92
CA SER A 25 -31.17 7.47 -18.42
C SER A 25 -31.50 8.98 -18.39
N ALA A 26 -32.59 9.35 -19.07
CA ALA A 26 -33.08 10.73 -19.13
C ALA A 26 -33.93 11.12 -17.91
N GLN A 27 -34.63 10.17 -17.28
CA GLN A 27 -35.48 10.45 -16.11
C GLN A 27 -34.67 10.61 -14.81
N VAL A 28 -35.12 11.49 -13.93
CA VAL A 28 -34.44 11.78 -12.65
C VAL A 28 -34.69 10.69 -11.62
N GLU A 29 -35.90 10.11 -11.57
CA GLU A 29 -36.25 9.07 -10.60
C GLU A 29 -35.51 7.74 -10.88
N GLU A 30 -35.41 7.34 -12.15
CA GLU A 30 -34.60 6.18 -12.56
C GLU A 30 -33.12 6.35 -12.18
N ARG A 31 -32.56 7.55 -12.36
CA ARG A 31 -31.19 7.88 -11.92
C ARG A 31 -31.00 7.74 -10.42
N LYS A 32 -32.00 8.11 -9.61
CA LYS A 32 -31.94 7.96 -8.14
C LYS A 32 -31.95 6.48 -7.72
N GLN A 33 -32.82 5.67 -8.34
CA GLN A 33 -32.89 4.22 -8.07
C GLN A 33 -31.58 3.52 -8.43
N LEU A 34 -31.05 3.75 -9.63
CA LEU A 34 -29.78 3.17 -10.08
C LEU A 34 -28.59 3.58 -9.18
N ARG A 35 -28.58 4.82 -8.67
CA ARG A 35 -27.55 5.28 -7.70
C ARG A 35 -27.66 4.56 -6.36
N SER A 36 -28.87 4.25 -5.91
CA SER A 36 -29.12 3.48 -4.69
C SER A 36 -28.58 2.05 -4.84
N GLU A 37 -28.94 1.39 -5.94
CA GLU A 37 -28.49 0.02 -6.25
C GLU A 37 -26.96 -0.07 -6.41
N ARG A 38 -26.33 0.91 -7.06
CA ARG A 38 -24.87 0.99 -7.23
C ARG A 38 -24.12 1.14 -5.89
N LYS A 39 -24.76 1.65 -4.83
CA LYS A 39 -24.09 1.94 -3.55
C LYS A 39 -23.47 0.69 -2.93
N GLY A 40 -24.18 -0.43 -2.94
CA GLY A 40 -23.70 -1.71 -2.41
C GLY A 40 -22.46 -2.22 -3.16
N PRO A 41 -22.54 -2.48 -4.48
CA PRO A 41 -21.41 -2.90 -5.31
C PRO A 41 -20.19 -1.98 -5.18
N LYS A 42 -20.40 -0.66 -5.15
CA LYS A 42 -19.30 0.32 -4.99
C LYS A 42 -18.63 0.23 -3.62
N GLN A 43 -19.40 -0.04 -2.56
CA GLN A 43 -18.85 -0.25 -1.23
C GLN A 43 -18.00 -1.53 -1.17
N TYR A 44 -18.51 -2.64 -1.71
CA TYR A 44 -17.75 -3.89 -1.78
C TYR A 44 -16.48 -3.73 -2.60
N LEU A 45 -16.55 -3.07 -3.77
CA LEU A 45 -15.38 -2.78 -4.59
C LEU A 45 -14.28 -2.07 -3.79
N LYS A 46 -14.64 -1.05 -3.00
CA LYS A 46 -13.67 -0.35 -2.14
C LYS A 46 -13.02 -1.29 -1.11
N GLN A 47 -13.82 -2.13 -0.45
CA GLN A 47 -13.33 -3.09 0.54
C GLN A 47 -12.39 -4.13 -0.10
N PHE A 48 -12.77 -4.70 -1.23
CA PHE A 48 -11.96 -5.71 -1.92
C PHE A 48 -10.66 -5.12 -2.49
N LYS A 49 -10.65 -3.87 -2.96
CA LYS A 49 -9.41 -3.15 -3.34
C LYS A 49 -8.46 -3.00 -2.13
N ASP A 50 -8.99 -2.64 -0.95
CA ASP A 50 -8.20 -2.55 0.29
C ASP A 50 -7.66 -3.93 0.72
N PHE A 51 -8.47 -4.99 0.67
CA PHE A 51 -8.03 -6.35 0.98
C PHE A 51 -6.91 -6.83 0.05
N LEU A 52 -6.99 -6.50 -1.23
CA LEU A 52 -5.95 -6.84 -2.20
C LEU A 52 -4.62 -6.15 -1.86
N ALA A 53 -4.65 -4.85 -1.57
CA ALA A 53 -3.47 -4.08 -1.16
C ALA A 53 -2.86 -4.63 0.13
N ARG A 54 -3.68 -4.93 1.14
CA ARG A 54 -3.21 -5.55 2.40
C ARG A 54 -2.60 -6.91 2.18
N LYS A 55 -3.19 -7.75 1.33
CA LYS A 55 -2.66 -9.09 1.04
C LYS A 55 -1.29 -9.01 0.37
N GLN A 56 -1.10 -8.09 -0.58
CA GLN A 56 0.22 -7.84 -1.18
C GLN A 56 1.23 -7.37 -0.13
N LYS A 57 0.84 -6.42 0.73
CA LYS A 57 1.67 -5.95 1.82
C LYS A 57 2.10 -7.11 2.74
N TYR A 58 1.17 -7.95 3.17
CA TYR A 58 1.48 -9.08 4.04
C TYR A 58 2.37 -10.13 3.36
N GLN A 59 2.23 -10.35 2.05
CA GLN A 59 3.15 -11.22 1.32
C GLN A 59 4.59 -10.67 1.36
N ASN A 60 4.74 -9.37 1.14
CA ASN A 60 6.05 -8.71 1.25
C ASN A 60 6.57 -8.78 2.68
N ASP A 61 5.76 -8.39 3.67
CA ASP A 61 6.13 -8.46 5.09
C ASP A 61 6.58 -9.89 5.48
N MET A 62 5.85 -10.93 5.07
CA MET A 62 6.21 -12.33 5.31
C MET A 62 7.54 -12.71 4.68
N SER A 63 7.80 -12.26 3.44
CA SER A 63 9.09 -12.50 2.79
C SER A 63 10.24 -11.80 3.50
N ILE A 64 9.97 -10.65 4.12
CA ILE A 64 10.96 -9.84 4.84
C ILE A 64 11.36 -10.48 6.17
N PHE A 65 10.40 -10.94 6.98
CA PHE A 65 10.74 -11.52 8.28
C PHE A 65 11.13 -13.00 8.22
N GLY A 66 10.69 -13.74 7.19
CA GLY A 66 11.07 -15.14 6.99
C GLY A 66 10.74 -16.01 8.20
N GLU A 67 11.75 -16.61 8.82
CA GLU A 67 11.61 -17.43 10.04
C GLU A 67 11.52 -16.60 11.34
N ARG A 68 11.77 -15.29 11.27
CA ARG A 68 11.82 -14.41 12.44
C ARG A 68 10.41 -13.96 12.82
N ASN A 69 10.16 -13.85 14.13
CA ASN A 69 8.89 -13.33 14.65
C ASN A 69 8.77 -11.78 14.57
N SER A 70 9.78 -11.07 14.07
CA SER A 70 9.76 -9.62 13.92
C SER A 70 10.77 -9.13 12.87
N TYR A 71 10.50 -7.95 12.30
CA TYR A 71 11.41 -7.21 11.42
C TYR A 71 11.37 -5.71 11.72
N SER A 72 12.46 -5.00 11.41
CA SER A 72 12.49 -3.55 11.60
C SER A 72 11.53 -2.89 10.61
N LYS A 73 10.80 -1.86 11.05
CA LYS A 73 9.98 -1.02 10.18
C LYS A 73 10.81 0.04 9.42
N THR A 74 12.08 0.21 9.80
CA THR A 74 13.04 1.06 9.09
C THR A 74 13.62 0.34 7.87
N ASP A 75 14.35 1.08 7.03
CA ASP A 75 15.10 0.52 5.91
C ASP A 75 15.91 -0.71 6.34
N GLN A 76 15.82 -1.79 5.56
CA GLN A 76 16.53 -3.04 5.83
C GLN A 76 18.04 -2.86 5.68
N ASP A 77 18.45 -1.92 4.83
CA ASP A 77 19.85 -1.59 4.58
C ASP A 77 20.43 -0.72 5.70
N ALA A 78 19.59 -0.17 6.58
CA ALA A 78 20.03 0.58 7.74
C ALA A 78 20.36 -0.35 8.91
N THR A 79 21.59 -0.25 9.39
CA THR A 79 22.06 -0.96 10.59
C THR A 79 21.95 -0.06 11.82
N PHE A 80 21.48 -0.61 12.95
CA PHE A 80 21.45 0.13 14.22
C PHE A 80 22.87 0.25 14.79
N MET A 81 23.37 1.47 14.89
CA MET A 81 24.72 1.75 15.35
C MET A 81 24.72 2.71 16.53
N ARG A 82 25.78 2.65 17.34
CA ARG A 82 26.04 3.69 18.33
C ARG A 82 26.67 4.88 17.62
N MET A 83 25.87 5.93 17.44
CA MET A 83 26.35 7.22 16.97
C MET A 83 27.14 7.92 18.09
N LYS A 84 27.94 8.95 17.73
CA LYS A 84 28.53 9.82 18.74
C LYS A 84 27.43 10.39 19.64
N ASP A 85 27.64 10.30 20.94
CA ASP A 85 26.71 10.82 21.94
C ASP A 85 26.54 12.33 21.74
N ASP A 86 25.29 12.81 21.77
CA ASP A 86 25.07 14.25 21.89
C ASP A 86 25.41 14.72 23.31
N TYR A 87 25.38 16.04 23.54
CA TYR A 87 25.66 16.64 24.85
C TYR A 87 24.82 16.03 25.99
N MET A 88 23.65 15.46 25.69
CA MET A 88 22.73 14.83 26.64
C MET A 88 23.05 13.35 26.93
N LYS A 89 24.10 12.77 26.32
CA LYS A 89 24.56 11.38 26.55
C LYS A 89 23.46 10.31 26.39
N ASN A 90 22.55 10.53 25.46
CA ASN A 90 21.53 9.55 25.13
C ASN A 90 22.14 8.45 24.23
N GLY A 91 22.80 7.46 24.85
CA GLY A 91 23.48 6.33 24.22
C GLY A 91 22.56 5.29 23.56
N GLN A 92 21.44 5.73 23.00
CA GLN A 92 20.49 4.89 22.28
C GLN A 92 21.03 4.58 20.88
N LEU A 93 20.88 3.32 20.46
CA LEU A 93 21.19 2.91 19.08
C LEU A 93 20.28 3.67 18.11
N LYS A 94 20.87 4.25 17.07
CA LYS A 94 20.15 4.96 16.00
C LYS A 94 20.36 4.20 14.68
N ALA A 95 19.35 4.21 13.82
CA ALA A 95 19.49 3.65 12.47
C ALA A 95 20.47 4.53 11.67
N GLY A 96 21.48 3.91 11.07
CA GLY A 96 22.47 4.59 10.25
C GLY A 96 22.86 3.73 9.05
N TYR A 97 23.25 4.41 7.97
CA TYR A 97 23.77 3.77 6.76
C TYR A 97 25.30 3.77 6.82
N ASN A 98 25.91 2.61 6.59
CA ASN A 98 27.34 2.50 6.34
C ASN A 98 27.61 2.80 4.87
N VAL A 99 27.57 4.07 4.49
CA VAL A 99 27.90 4.48 3.12
C VAL A 99 29.42 4.49 2.96
N GLN A 100 29.95 3.63 2.10
CA GLN A 100 31.34 3.71 1.66
C GLN A 100 31.38 4.60 0.41
N ILE A 101 32.06 5.74 0.51
CA ILE A 101 32.15 6.71 -0.58
C ILE A 101 33.60 6.76 -1.06
N ALA A 102 33.81 6.54 -2.36
CA ALA A 102 35.10 6.78 -3.00
C ALA A 102 35.09 8.18 -3.62
N THR A 103 36.14 8.98 -3.37
CA THR A 103 36.30 10.30 -3.99
C THR A 103 37.53 10.39 -4.89
N GLU A 104 37.33 10.90 -6.10
CA GLU A 104 38.41 11.24 -7.03
C GLU A 104 38.10 12.59 -7.67
N GLY A 105 39.04 13.54 -7.57
CA GLY A 105 38.94 14.82 -8.29
C GLY A 105 37.67 15.63 -8.02
N GLN A 106 37.22 15.72 -6.76
CA GLN A 106 35.95 16.37 -6.33
C GLN A 106 34.66 15.62 -6.70
N TYR A 107 34.74 14.42 -7.29
CA TYR A 107 33.58 13.58 -7.57
C TYR A 107 33.46 12.43 -6.55
N THR A 108 32.22 12.04 -6.25
CA THR A 108 31.87 10.89 -5.39
C THR A 108 31.22 9.80 -6.23
N LEU A 109 31.68 8.55 -6.07
CA LEU A 109 31.04 7.33 -6.60
C LEU A 109 30.28 6.58 -5.48
#